data_AF-J2JZV7-F1
#
_entry.id   AF-J2JZV7-F1
#
_cell.length_a   1.000
_cell.length_b   1.000
_cell.length_c   1.000
_cell.angle_alpha   90.00
_cell.angle_beta   90.00
_cell.angle_gamma   90.00
#
_symmetry.space_group_name_H-M   'P 1'
#
loop_
_entity.id
_entity.type
_entity.pdbx_description
1 polymer ?
#
loop_
_entity_poly.entity_id
_entity_poly.type
_entity_poly.pdbx_seq_one_letter_code
_entity_poly.pdbx_strand_id
1 'polypeptide(L)'
;MATGALRAHLIEARLAGTIATLREKSLARYRLFAARDPRVLLGLDPERDWPLGEVLRLMGQKCGVSVDPAHTSGPDVVDPDRTIAALDRFADRLAEAG
;
A
#
# COMPACT_ATOMS: atom_id res chain seq x y z
N MET A 1 -24.21 4.43 -3.14
CA MET A 1 -24.05 5.87 -3.44
C MET A 1 -22.82 6.45 -2.72
N ALA A 2 -22.65 6.28 -1.41
CA ALA A 2 -21.48 6.79 -0.66
C ALA A 2 -20.12 6.20 -1.11
N THR A 3 -20.04 4.89 -1.35
CA THR A 3 -18.80 4.20 -1.77
C THR A 3 -18.26 4.72 -3.10
N GLY A 4 -19.15 5.07 -4.04
CA GLY A 4 -18.76 5.63 -5.33
C GLY A 4 -18.13 7.03 -5.21
N ALA A 5 -18.70 7.87 -4.34
CA ALA A 5 -18.15 9.20 -4.06
C ALA A 5 -16.80 9.12 -3.35
N LEU A 6 -16.65 8.23 -2.35
CA LEU A 6 -15.36 7.99 -1.68
C LEU A 6 -14.31 7.49 -2.67
N ARG A 7 -14.66 6.55 -3.55
CA ARG A 7 -13.76 6.04 -4.60
C ARG A 7 -13.27 7.16 -5.52
N ALA A 8 -14.19 7.99 -6.00
CA ALA A 8 -13.85 9.12 -6.85
C ALA A 8 -12.87 10.07 -6.15
N HIS A 9 -13.15 10.40 -4.88
CA HIS A 9 -12.30 11.26 -4.09
C HIS A 9 -10.89 10.69 -3.88
N LEU A 10 -10.77 9.40 -3.52
CA LEU A 10 -9.47 8.74 -3.34
C LEU A 10 -8.61 8.77 -4.62
N ILE A 11 -9.25 8.64 -5.79
CA ILE A 11 -8.57 8.69 -7.09
C ILE A 11 -8.17 10.12 -7.44
N GLU A 12 -9.09 11.07 -7.32
CA GLU A 12 -8.84 12.49 -7.62
C GLU A 12 -7.71 13.05 -6.73
N ALA A 13 -7.70 12.69 -5.45
CA ALA A 13 -6.67 13.09 -4.50
C ALA A 13 -5.34 12.31 -4.66
N ARG A 14 -5.28 11.31 -5.57
CA ARG A 14 -4.13 10.41 -5.78
C ARG A 14 -3.70 9.64 -4.52
N LEU A 15 -4.68 9.29 -3.69
CA LEU A 15 -4.52 8.39 -2.54
C LEU A 15 -4.69 6.91 -2.94
N ALA A 16 -5.47 6.66 -4.00
CA ALA A 16 -5.57 5.37 -4.69
C ALA A 16 -5.70 5.59 -6.20
N GLY A 17 -5.70 4.51 -6.99
CA GLY A 17 -5.50 4.56 -8.43
C GLY A 17 -4.04 4.86 -8.73
N THR A 18 -3.77 5.63 -9.79
CA THR A 18 -2.41 6.12 -10.09
C THR A 18 -2.02 7.16 -9.05
N ILE A 19 -1.05 6.82 -8.20
CA ILE A 19 -0.60 7.69 -7.11
C ILE A 19 0.55 8.60 -7.56
N ALA A 20 0.83 9.65 -6.79
CA ALA A 20 1.93 10.56 -7.08
C ALA A 20 3.33 9.95 -6.85
N THR A 21 3.42 8.87 -6.08
CA THR A 21 4.69 8.17 -5.83
C THR A 21 5.02 7.30 -7.04
N LEU A 22 6.20 7.52 -7.62
CA LEU A 22 6.69 6.69 -8.72
C LEU A 22 7.13 5.31 -8.23
N ARG A 23 7.07 4.33 -9.14
CA ARG A 23 7.37 2.91 -8.89
C ARG A 23 8.77 2.71 -8.32
N GLU A 24 9.76 3.45 -8.82
CA GLU A 24 11.14 3.43 -8.38
C GLU A 24 11.25 3.77 -6.89
N LYS A 25 10.49 4.79 -6.45
CA LYS A 25 10.46 5.25 -5.06
C LYS A 25 9.75 4.24 -4.15
N SER A 26 8.66 3.64 -4.60
CA SER A 26 8.01 2.54 -3.85
C SER A 26 8.94 1.34 -3.68
N LEU A 27 9.58 0.88 -4.76
CA LEU A 27 10.54 -0.23 -4.71
C LEU A 27 11.76 0.09 -3.84
N ALA A 28 12.27 1.32 -3.86
CA ALA A 28 13.33 1.76 -2.96
C ALA A 28 12.89 1.65 -1.49
N ARG A 29 11.66 2.07 -1.16
CA ARG A 29 11.10 1.93 0.20
C ARG A 29 10.94 0.47 0.61
N TYR A 30 10.50 -0.41 -0.29
CA TYR A 30 10.39 -1.84 0.01
C TYR A 30 11.75 -2.48 0.27
N ARG A 31 12.80 -2.08 -0.46
CA ARG A 31 14.17 -2.52 -0.19
C ARG A 31 14.66 -2.05 1.19
N LEU A 32 14.39 -0.80 1.54
CA LEU A 32 14.74 -0.27 2.86
C LEU A 32 13.98 -1.00 3.98
N PHE A 33 12.70 -1.33 3.78
CA PHE A 33 11.92 -2.12 4.73
C PHE A 33 12.50 -3.53 4.89
N ALA A 34 12.82 -4.21 3.78
CA ALA A 34 13.45 -5.53 3.78
C ALA A 34 14.81 -5.51 4.51
N ALA A 35 15.55 -4.40 4.42
CA ALA A 35 16.80 -4.18 5.14
C ALA A 35 16.62 -3.72 6.60
N ARG A 36 15.38 -3.68 7.11
CA ARG A 36 15.01 -3.20 8.45
C ARG A 36 15.51 -1.78 8.76
N ASP A 37 15.55 -0.89 7.76
CA ASP A 37 15.94 0.50 7.99
C ASP A 37 14.90 1.21 8.88
N PRO A 38 15.29 1.68 10.08
CA PRO A 38 14.34 2.19 11.08
C PRO A 38 13.53 3.41 10.59
N ARG A 39 14.03 4.14 9.58
CA ARG A 39 13.35 5.32 9.02
C ARG A 39 12.10 4.95 8.22
N VAL A 40 11.95 3.69 7.80
CA VAL A 40 10.81 3.22 7.01
C VAL A 40 10.04 2.07 7.64
N LEU A 41 10.43 1.62 8.84
CA LEU A 41 9.70 0.60 9.60
C LEU A 41 8.36 1.11 10.15
N LEU A 42 8.16 2.44 10.21
CA LEU A 42 6.92 3.06 10.69
C LEU A 42 6.55 2.60 12.12
N GLY A 43 7.56 2.38 12.97
CA GLY A 43 7.38 1.89 14.33
C GLY A 43 7.06 0.40 14.45
N LEU A 44 7.04 -0.34 13.34
CA LEU A 44 6.88 -1.80 13.34
C LEU A 44 8.20 -2.48 13.69
N ASP A 45 8.11 -3.58 14.43
CA ASP A 45 9.19 -4.57 14.56
C ASP A 45 8.82 -5.83 13.78
N PRO A 46 9.34 -6.04 12.56
CA PRO A 46 8.97 -7.20 11.76
C PRO A 46 9.33 -8.51 12.47
N GLU A 47 8.34 -9.37 12.68
CA GLU A 47 8.46 -10.65 13.42
C GLU A 47 9.53 -11.61 12.87
N ARG A 48 9.89 -11.45 11.58
CA ARG A 48 10.89 -12.24 10.87
C ARG A 48 11.56 -11.41 9.80
N ASP A 49 12.54 -11.99 9.12
CA ASP A 49 13.11 -11.40 7.92
C ASP A 49 12.12 -11.44 6.76
N TRP A 50 12.04 -10.32 6.04
CA TRP A 50 11.15 -10.13 4.89
C TRP A 50 11.96 -9.84 3.64
N PRO A 51 12.26 -10.86 2.81
CA PRO A 51 12.88 -10.64 1.51
C PRO A 51 12.05 -9.69 0.65
N LEU A 52 12.70 -8.89 -0.21
CA LEU A 52 12.02 -7.90 -1.06
C LEU A 52 10.84 -8.49 -1.84
N GLY A 53 10.99 -9.71 -2.40
CA GLY A 53 9.92 -10.38 -3.13
C GLY A 53 8.70 -10.69 -2.26
N GLU A 54 8.89 -10.99 -0.98
CA GLU A 54 7.78 -11.22 -0.05
C GLU A 54 7.11 -9.92 0.37
N VAL A 55 7.88 -8.84 0.56
CA VAL A 55 7.33 -7.49 0.77
C VAL A 55 6.49 -7.09 -0.44
N LEU A 56 7.00 -7.29 -1.66
CA LEU A 56 6.29 -6.96 -2.89
C LEU A 56 5.00 -7.77 -3.02
N ARG A 57 5.05 -9.08 -2.76
CA ARG A 57 3.86 -9.96 -2.77
C ARG A 57 2.83 -9.52 -1.73
N LEU A 58 3.27 -9.15 -0.53
CA LEU A 58 2.39 -8.63 0.52
C LEU A 58 1.72 -7.32 0.08
N MET A 59 2.47 -6.39 -0.49
CA MET A 59 1.92 -5.13 -1.00
C MET A 59 0.95 -5.39 -2.16
N GLY A 60 1.27 -6.34 -3.05
CA GLY A 60 0.36 -6.77 -4.11
C GLY A 60 -0.93 -7.39 -3.56
N GLN A 61 -0.87 -8.12 -2.45
CA GLN A 61 -2.04 -8.71 -1.79
C GLN A 61 -2.87 -7.67 -1.01
N LYS A 62 -2.24 -6.75 -0.29
CA LYS A 62 -2.94 -5.80 0.59
C LYS A 62 -3.36 -4.51 -0.13
N CYS A 63 -2.50 -4.00 -0.99
CA CYS A 63 -2.68 -2.71 -1.67
C CYS A 63 -2.97 -2.85 -3.17
N GLY A 64 -2.80 -4.04 -3.76
CA GLY A 64 -3.06 -4.26 -5.19
C GLY A 64 -1.99 -3.66 -6.12
N VAL A 65 -0.80 -3.34 -5.61
CA VAL A 65 0.32 -2.88 -6.45
C VAL A 65 0.78 -4.00 -7.39
N SER A 66 1.43 -3.64 -8.51
CA SER A 66 2.02 -4.62 -9.42
C SER A 66 3.10 -5.46 -8.72
N VAL A 67 3.02 -6.78 -8.88
CA VAL A 67 4.01 -7.75 -8.41
C VAL A 67 4.96 -8.23 -9.52
N ASP A 68 4.80 -7.69 -10.73
CA ASP A 68 5.68 -8.00 -11.85
C ASP A 68 7.11 -7.51 -11.55
N PRO A 69 8.12 -8.42 -11.49
CA PRO A 69 9.50 -8.03 -11.23
C PRO A 69 10.11 -7.18 -12.35
N ALA A 70 9.58 -7.22 -13.57
CA ALA A 70 10.02 -6.37 -14.68
C ALA A 70 9.46 -4.94 -14.60
N HIS A 71 8.39 -4.72 -13.81
CA HIS A 71 7.80 -3.40 -13.62
C HIS A 71 8.58 -2.59 -12.57
N THR A 72 9.69 -1.98 -13.00
CA THR A 72 10.63 -1.29 -12.11
C THR A 72 10.53 0.23 -12.13
N SER A 73 9.83 0.83 -13.10
CA SER A 73 9.80 2.29 -13.33
C SER A 73 8.44 2.79 -13.79
N GLY A 74 8.19 4.09 -13.61
CA GLY A 74 6.98 4.77 -14.06
C GLY A 74 5.94 4.96 -12.96
N PRO A 75 4.65 5.19 -13.31
CA PRO A 75 3.60 5.40 -12.33
C PRO A 75 3.37 4.16 -11.47
N ASP A 76 3.15 4.34 -10.17
CA ASP A 76 2.70 3.27 -9.28
C ASP A 76 1.19 3.37 -9.07
N VAL A 77 0.56 2.24 -8.75
CA VAL A 77 -0.89 2.13 -8.60
C VAL A 77 -1.23 1.43 -7.29
N VAL A 78 -2.17 2.01 -6.53
CA VAL A 78 -2.81 1.37 -5.39
C VAL A 78 -4.26 1.11 -5.74
N ASP A 79 -4.74 -0.11 -5.55
CA ASP A 79 -6.10 -0.51 -5.92
C ASP A 79 -7.15 0.26 -5.08
N PRO A 80 -8.03 1.07 -5.72
CA PRO A 80 -9.05 1.85 -5.02
C PRO A 80 -10.04 0.99 -4.24
N ASP A 81 -10.44 -0.16 -4.80
CA ASP A 81 -11.48 -0.99 -4.22
C ASP A 81 -10.92 -1.74 -2.99
N ARG A 82 -9.66 -2.16 -3.04
CA ARG A 82 -8.95 -2.69 -1.85
C ARG A 82 -8.73 -1.64 -0.78
N THR A 83 -8.46 -0.39 -1.18
CA THR A 83 -8.29 0.72 -0.24
C THR A 83 -9.58 0.98 0.53
N ILE A 84 -10.72 1.06 -0.17
CA ILE A 84 -12.04 1.22 0.44
C ILE A 84 -12.35 0.05 1.38
N ALA A 85 -12.16 -1.20 0.93
CA ALA A 85 -12.40 -2.36 1.78
C ALA A 85 -11.50 -2.39 3.04
N ALA A 86 -10.30 -1.80 2.97
CA ALA A 86 -9.42 -1.65 4.14
C ALA A 86 -9.90 -0.56 5.09
N LEU A 87 -10.41 0.56 4.56
CA LEU A 87 -11.01 1.64 5.35
C LEU A 87 -12.27 1.15 6.08
N ASP A 88 -13.12 0.36 5.42
CA ASP A 88 -14.32 -0.22 6.04
C ASP A 88 -13.92 -1.11 7.23
N ARG A 89 -12.98 -2.05 7.04
CA ARG A 89 -12.46 -2.88 8.15
C ARG A 89 -11.82 -2.05 9.27
N PHE A 90 -11.20 -0.92 8.93
CA PHE A 90 -10.62 -0.04 9.93
C PHE A 90 -11.71 0.69 10.73
N ALA A 91 -12.78 1.14 10.07
CA ALA A 91 -13.93 1.74 10.73
C ALA A 91 -14.62 0.75 11.69
N ASP A 92 -14.80 -0.51 11.27
CA ASP A 92 -15.33 -1.58 12.13
C ASP A 92 -14.46 -1.74 13.39
N ARG A 93 -13.14 -1.77 13.23
CA ARG A 93 -12.22 -1.95 14.36
C ARG A 93 -12.22 -0.77 15.33
N LEU A 94 -12.41 0.46 14.83
CA LEU A 94 -12.56 1.64 15.68
C LEU A 94 -13.87 1.60 16.47
N ALA A 95 -14.96 1.14 15.84
CA ALA A 95 -16.25 1.01 16.51
C ALA A 95 -16.25 -0.03 17.63
N GLU A 96 -15.43 -1.10 17.53
CA GLU A 96 -15.24 -2.08 18.60
C GLU A 96 -14.44 -1.55 19.80
N ALA A 97 -13.64 -0.51 19.61
CA ALA A 97 -12.71 0.02 20.61
C ALA A 97 -13.25 1.25 21.38
N GLY A 98 -14.35 1.84 20.91
CA GLY A 98 -15.02 2.99 21.52
C GLY A 98 -16.24 2.57 22.34
#